data_AF-A0A6M8W006-F1
#
_entry.id   AF-A0A6M8W006-F1
#
_cell.length_a   1.000
_cell.length_b   1.000
_cell.length_c   1.000
_cell.angle_alpha   90.00
_cell.angle_beta   90.00
_cell.angle_gamma   90.00
#
_symmetry.space_group_name_H-M   'P 1'
#
loop_
_entity.id
_entity.type
_entity.pdbx_description
1 polymer ?
#
loop_
_entity_poly.entity_id
_entity_poly.type
_entity_poly.pdbx_seq_one_letter_code
_entity_poly.pdbx_strand_id
1 'polypeptide(L)'
;MVYRYIATSVAGFVQQLAVAYINHGYVFYVAGHIPPGSDAETIDRKLMAKYGVAMSRWQRARRKLLGQANVHYLRCGSFWVLLANHGEHPIFQEEKTVLRDVRREPIAFSGYSISYRLGTDAKWHVSVRIHANEERWLKVFMIQFGRLSTVEEVEREFAQLRFEPYAPVVRQLYGILRATNKARKVAGLPPVDWKCIRTRRRVVRPFEPVDFCRAA
;
A
#
# COMPACT_ATOMS: atom_id res chain seq x y z
N MET A 1 -23.76 4.40 11.40
CA MET A 1 -22.32 4.72 11.39
C MET A 1 -21.95 5.19 9.99
N VAL A 2 -21.32 6.36 9.88
CA VAL A 2 -20.92 6.94 8.59
C VAL A 2 -19.80 6.10 7.96
N TYR A 3 -19.89 5.84 6.65
CA TYR A 3 -18.85 5.11 5.92
C TYR A 3 -17.61 6.00 5.78
N ARG A 4 -16.47 5.57 6.34
CA ARG A 4 -15.19 6.30 6.24
C ARG A 4 -14.38 5.76 5.06
N TYR A 5 -13.93 6.66 4.20
CA TYR A 5 -13.28 6.28 2.93
C TYR A 5 -12.11 7.17 2.51
N ILE A 6 -11.88 8.31 3.19
CA ILE A 6 -10.78 9.22 2.88
C ILE A 6 -9.63 8.92 3.84
N ALA A 7 -8.59 8.27 3.35
CA ALA A 7 -7.34 8.12 4.08
C ALA A 7 -6.58 9.44 4.08
N THR A 8 -6.06 9.82 5.25
CA THR A 8 -5.37 11.09 5.50
C THR A 8 -3.86 11.02 5.30
N SER A 9 -3.33 9.81 5.09
CA SER A 9 -1.91 9.55 4.86
C SER A 9 -1.70 8.33 3.98
N VAL A 10 -0.53 8.26 3.34
CA VAL A 10 -0.08 7.07 2.60
C VAL A 10 -0.06 5.84 3.50
N ALA A 11 0.48 5.96 4.72
CA ALA A 11 0.51 4.87 5.69
C ALA A 11 -0.91 4.38 6.04
N GLY A 12 -1.85 5.31 6.25
CA GLY A 12 -3.25 5.01 6.52
C GLY A 12 -3.92 4.29 5.35
N PHE A 13 -3.71 4.78 4.13
CA PHE A 13 -4.24 4.17 2.92
C PHE A 13 -3.71 2.74 2.74
N VAL A 14 -2.39 2.55 2.81
CA VAL A 14 -1.77 1.22 2.66
C VAL A 14 -2.22 0.28 3.77
N GLN A 15 -2.31 0.75 5.01
CA GLN A 15 -2.81 -0.06 6.13
C GLN A 15 -4.26 -0.49 5.91
N GLN A 16 -5.15 0.43 5.53
CA GLN A 16 -6.56 0.11 5.31
C GLN A 16 -6.72 -0.86 4.14
N LEU A 17 -6.05 -0.59 3.02
CA LEU A 17 -6.08 -1.41 1.82
C LEU A 17 -5.56 -2.84 2.09
N ALA A 18 -4.38 -2.94 2.69
CA ALA A 18 -3.74 -4.22 2.96
C ALA A 18 -4.48 -5.01 4.06
N VAL A 19 -4.66 -4.41 5.23
CA VAL A 19 -5.11 -5.12 6.44
C VAL A 19 -6.63 -5.27 6.47
N ALA A 20 -7.39 -4.23 6.11
CA ALA A 20 -8.84 -4.25 6.26
C ALA A 20 -9.56 -4.82 5.03
N TYR A 21 -9.01 -4.66 3.82
CA TYR A 21 -9.69 -5.09 2.59
C TYR A 21 -9.07 -6.36 1.97
N ILE A 22 -7.85 -6.29 1.46
CA ILE A 22 -7.28 -7.41 0.70
C ILE A 22 -7.17 -8.67 1.57
N ASN A 23 -6.74 -8.53 2.82
CA ASN A 23 -6.65 -9.65 3.77
C ASN A 23 -8.02 -10.32 4.04
N HIS A 24 -9.13 -9.62 3.80
CA HIS A 24 -10.49 -10.11 4.01
C HIS A 24 -11.16 -10.57 2.71
N GLY A 25 -10.39 -10.75 1.63
CA GLY A 25 -10.87 -11.35 0.38
C GLY A 25 -11.43 -10.35 -0.64
N TYR A 26 -11.20 -9.04 -0.45
CA TYR A 26 -11.48 -8.03 -1.46
C TYR A 26 -10.33 -7.98 -2.47
N VAL A 27 -10.37 -8.91 -3.43
CA VAL A 27 -9.25 -9.19 -4.34
C VAL A 27 -9.41 -8.58 -5.74
N PHE A 28 -10.63 -8.18 -6.12
CA PHE A 28 -10.86 -7.49 -7.38
C PHE A 28 -10.85 -5.99 -7.16
N TYR A 29 -10.29 -5.22 -8.09
CA TYR A 29 -10.23 -3.78 -7.93
C TYR A 29 -10.32 -3.02 -9.25
N VAL A 30 -10.82 -1.79 -9.13
CA VAL A 30 -10.69 -0.72 -10.12
C VAL A 30 -10.00 0.44 -9.41
N ALA A 31 -9.03 1.06 -10.05
CA ALA A 31 -8.33 2.21 -9.49
C ALA A 31 -8.24 3.34 -10.50
N GLY A 32 -8.20 4.57 -10.00
CA GLY A 32 -8.11 5.75 -10.84
C GLY A 32 -7.65 6.97 -10.07
N HIS A 33 -7.60 8.10 -10.79
CA HIS A 33 -7.29 9.41 -10.22
C HIS A 33 -8.45 10.36 -10.47
N ILE A 34 -8.71 11.23 -9.50
CA ILE A 34 -9.58 12.39 -9.67
C ILE A 34 -8.88 13.37 -10.62
N PRO A 35 -9.55 13.80 -11.70
CA PRO A 35 -8.98 14.77 -12.61
C PRO A 35 -8.71 16.11 -11.89
N PRO A 36 -7.62 16.82 -12.24
CA PRO A 36 -7.35 18.14 -11.70
C PRO A 36 -8.53 19.10 -11.88
N GLY A 37 -8.86 19.89 -10.87
CA GLY A 37 -9.97 20.86 -10.89
C GLY A 37 -11.37 20.25 -10.70
N SER A 38 -11.50 18.92 -10.63
CA SER A 38 -12.79 18.28 -10.32
C SER A 38 -13.07 18.28 -8.82
N ASP A 39 -14.34 18.40 -8.45
CA ASP A 39 -14.78 18.18 -7.07
C ASP A 39 -14.70 16.69 -6.70
N ALA A 40 -13.74 16.37 -5.83
CA ALA A 40 -13.48 15.04 -5.34
C ALA A 40 -14.70 14.41 -4.66
N GLU A 41 -15.40 15.17 -3.82
CA GLU A 41 -16.49 14.64 -3.00
C GLU A 41 -17.70 14.27 -3.85
N THR A 42 -17.95 15.01 -4.93
CA THR A 42 -19.00 14.66 -5.88
C THR A 42 -18.68 13.37 -6.64
N ILE A 43 -17.43 13.16 -7.05
CA ILE A 43 -17.01 11.91 -7.69
C ILE A 43 -17.11 10.75 -6.70
N ASP A 44 -16.65 10.94 -5.46
CA ASP A 44 -16.75 9.94 -4.39
C ASP A 44 -18.20 9.51 -4.17
N ARG A 45 -19.12 10.48 -4.02
CA ARG A 45 -20.55 10.21 -3.83
C ARG A 45 -21.13 9.44 -5.02
N LYS A 46 -20.78 9.83 -6.25
CA LYS A 46 -21.24 9.12 -7.47
C LYS A 46 -20.76 7.66 -7.48
N LEU A 47 -19.48 7.40 -7.24
CA LEU A 47 -18.93 6.04 -7.22
C LEU A 47 -19.52 5.20 -6.09
N MET A 48 -19.63 5.77 -4.88
CA MET A 48 -20.20 5.06 -3.73
C MET A 48 -21.67 4.74 -3.91
N ALA A 49 -22.46 5.66 -4.49
CA ALA A 49 -23.87 5.46 -4.77
C ALA A 49 -24.07 4.40 -5.87
N LYS A 50 -23.31 4.51 -6.96
CA LYS A 50 -23.37 3.57 -8.10
C LYS A 50 -23.13 2.13 -7.68
N TYR A 51 -22.14 1.90 -6.82
CA TYR A 51 -21.72 0.55 -6.41
C TYR A 51 -22.18 0.15 -5.01
N GLY A 52 -23.12 0.88 -4.40
CA GLY A 52 -23.71 0.51 -3.12
C GLY A 52 -22.69 0.33 -1.98
N VAL A 53 -21.67 1.18 -1.92
CA VAL A 53 -20.53 1.01 -0.99
C VAL A 53 -20.93 1.23 0.48
N ALA A 54 -21.81 2.21 0.72
CA ALA A 54 -22.21 2.65 2.05
C ALA A 54 -23.22 1.70 2.72
N MET A 55 -22.81 0.45 2.95
CA MET A 55 -23.59 -0.56 3.65
C MET A 55 -23.12 -0.76 5.10
N SER A 56 -24.04 -1.11 5.99
CA SER A 56 -23.71 -1.57 7.34
C SER A 56 -22.98 -2.93 7.30
N ARG A 57 -22.28 -3.25 8.39
CA ARG A 57 -21.63 -4.56 8.58
C ARG A 57 -22.64 -5.71 8.39
N TRP A 58 -23.85 -5.57 8.93
CA TRP A 58 -24.90 -6.60 8.87
C TRP A 58 -25.42 -6.81 7.45
N GLN A 59 -25.61 -5.71 6.69
CA GLN A 59 -25.98 -5.81 5.28
C GLN A 59 -24.91 -6.53 4.47
N ARG A 60 -23.62 -6.20 4.66
CA ARG A 60 -22.52 -6.89 3.96
C ARG A 60 -22.44 -8.38 4.31
N ALA A 61 -22.65 -8.72 5.58
CA ALA A 61 -22.68 -10.11 6.03
C ALA A 61 -23.81 -10.90 5.36
N ARG A 62 -25.02 -10.33 5.32
CA ARG A 62 -26.18 -10.93 4.65
C ARG A 62 -25.95 -11.11 3.15
N ARG A 63 -25.42 -10.09 2.47
CA ARG A 63 -25.06 -10.18 1.04
C ARG A 63 -24.10 -11.32 0.75
N LYS A 64 -23.06 -11.48 1.59
CA LYS A 64 -22.09 -12.57 1.45
C LYS A 64 -22.75 -13.95 1.58
N LEU A 65 -23.74 -14.11 2.47
CA LEU A 65 -24.51 -15.36 2.60
C LEU A 65 -25.38 -15.65 1.37
N LEU A 66 -25.88 -14.62 0.71
CA LEU A 66 -26.68 -14.71 -0.52
C LEU A 66 -25.82 -14.82 -1.80
N GLY A 67 -24.51 -15.05 -1.68
CA GLY A 67 -23.60 -15.12 -2.84
C GLY A 67 -23.35 -13.78 -3.53
N GLN A 68 -23.75 -12.67 -2.92
CA GLN A 68 -23.58 -11.33 -3.47
C GLN A 68 -22.25 -10.72 -3.03
N ALA A 69 -21.59 -10.05 -3.96
CA ALA A 69 -20.37 -9.30 -3.65
C ALA A 69 -20.68 -7.97 -2.95
N ASN A 70 -19.71 -7.53 -2.18
CA ASN A 70 -19.62 -6.25 -1.49
C ASN A 70 -18.50 -5.44 -2.10
N VAL A 71 -18.70 -4.13 -2.19
CA VAL A 71 -17.68 -3.19 -2.69
C VAL A 71 -17.27 -2.22 -1.58
N HIS A 72 -15.96 -1.96 -1.49
CA HIS A 72 -15.38 -0.90 -0.68
C HIS A 72 -14.79 0.18 -1.57
N TYR A 73 -14.97 1.43 -1.15
CA TYR A 73 -14.29 2.59 -1.71
C TYR A 73 -13.23 3.10 -0.74
N LEU A 74 -12.07 3.48 -1.25
CA LEU A 74 -10.99 4.10 -0.50
C LEU A 74 -10.26 5.13 -1.37
N ARG A 75 -9.97 6.30 -0.81
CA ARG A 75 -9.28 7.40 -1.49
C ARG A 75 -8.17 7.99 -0.63
N CYS A 76 -7.07 8.43 -1.25
CA CYS A 76 -6.01 9.23 -0.64
C CYS A 76 -5.55 10.29 -1.64
N GLY A 77 -5.79 11.58 -1.32
CA GLY A 77 -5.59 12.67 -2.28
C GLY A 77 -6.47 12.46 -3.52
N SER A 78 -5.85 12.48 -4.70
CA SER A 78 -6.54 12.22 -5.98
C SER A 78 -6.69 10.73 -6.30
N PHE A 79 -5.88 9.84 -5.71
CA PHE A 79 -5.93 8.42 -6.03
C PHE A 79 -7.05 7.71 -5.28
N TRP A 80 -7.85 6.93 -6.00
CA TRP A 80 -8.95 6.16 -5.45
C TRP A 80 -8.94 4.71 -5.93
N VAL A 81 -9.59 3.84 -5.15
CA VAL A 81 -9.76 2.43 -5.46
C VAL A 81 -11.15 1.95 -5.02
N LEU A 82 -11.80 1.19 -5.90
CA LEU A 82 -12.94 0.33 -5.58
C LEU A 82 -12.43 -1.09 -5.44
N LEU A 83 -12.81 -1.79 -4.35
CA LEU A 83 -12.45 -3.18 -4.13
C LEU A 83 -13.68 -4.04 -3.96
N ALA A 84 -13.75 -5.16 -4.68
CA ALA A 84 -14.82 -6.15 -4.57
C ALA A 84 -14.28 -7.49 -4.08
N ASN A 85 -15.06 -8.16 -3.24
CA ASN A 85 -14.87 -9.58 -2.97
C ASN A 85 -15.61 -10.43 -4.03
N HIS A 86 -15.45 -11.74 -3.98
CA HIS A 86 -16.20 -12.66 -4.84
C HIS A 86 -17.71 -12.61 -4.56
N GLY A 87 -18.51 -12.73 -5.63
CA GLY A 87 -19.97 -12.80 -5.59
C GLY A 87 -20.61 -12.01 -6.73
N GLU A 88 -21.94 -12.02 -6.79
CA GLU A 88 -22.70 -11.27 -7.79
C GLU A 88 -22.71 -9.76 -7.47
N HIS A 89 -22.28 -8.94 -8.43
CA HIS A 89 -22.34 -7.48 -8.34
C HIS A 89 -22.18 -6.82 -9.73
N PRO A 90 -22.87 -5.71 -10.05
CA PRO A 90 -22.77 -5.05 -11.36
C PRO A 90 -21.36 -4.62 -11.77
N ILE A 91 -20.49 -4.33 -10.78
CA ILE A 91 -19.07 -3.97 -11.03
C ILE A 91 -18.33 -4.97 -11.92
N PHE A 92 -18.67 -6.27 -11.85
CA PHE A 92 -18.01 -7.30 -12.65
C PHE A 92 -18.38 -7.27 -14.14
N GLN A 93 -19.51 -6.67 -14.48
CA GLN A 93 -19.95 -6.49 -15.87
C GLN A 93 -19.62 -5.09 -16.37
N GLU A 94 -19.95 -4.07 -15.59
CA GLU A 94 -19.78 -2.66 -15.99
C GLU A 94 -18.32 -2.24 -16.10
N GLU A 95 -17.44 -2.74 -15.21
CA GLU A 95 -16.03 -2.36 -15.19
C GLU A 95 -15.14 -3.47 -15.78
N LYS A 96 -15.71 -4.45 -16.48
CA LYS A 96 -15.01 -5.66 -16.94
C LYS A 96 -13.69 -5.39 -17.68
N THR A 97 -13.62 -4.30 -18.44
CA THR A 97 -12.45 -3.91 -19.23
C THR A 97 -11.29 -3.36 -18.38
N VAL A 98 -11.60 -2.81 -17.20
CA VAL A 98 -10.62 -2.15 -16.31
C VAL A 98 -10.49 -2.85 -14.96
N LEU A 99 -11.36 -3.80 -14.65
CA LEU A 99 -11.34 -4.60 -13.43
C LEU A 99 -10.12 -5.52 -13.42
N ARG A 100 -9.33 -5.42 -12.36
CA ARG A 100 -8.11 -6.19 -12.16
C ARG A 100 -8.22 -7.09 -10.95
N ASP A 101 -7.36 -8.09 -10.90
CA ASP A 101 -7.24 -9.02 -9.77
C ASP A 101 -5.89 -8.79 -9.07
N VAL A 102 -5.92 -8.42 -7.79
CA VAL A 102 -4.73 -8.10 -6.97
C VAL A 102 -3.78 -9.29 -6.79
N ARG A 103 -4.22 -10.51 -7.11
CA ARG A 103 -3.40 -11.72 -7.13
C ARG A 103 -2.52 -11.81 -8.37
N ARG A 104 -2.93 -11.17 -9.46
CA ARG A 104 -2.24 -11.17 -10.77
C ARG A 104 -1.57 -9.82 -11.03
N GLU A 105 -2.29 -8.74 -10.77
CA GLU A 105 -1.90 -7.37 -11.02
C GLU A 105 -1.90 -6.58 -9.71
N PRO A 106 -0.74 -6.30 -9.10
CA PRO A 106 -0.68 -5.56 -7.85
C PRO A 106 -1.18 -4.12 -8.01
N ILE A 107 -1.79 -3.59 -6.94
CA ILE A 107 -2.13 -2.17 -6.84
C ILE A 107 -0.82 -1.40 -6.64
N ALA A 108 -0.49 -0.51 -7.58
CA ALA A 108 0.60 0.43 -7.46
C ALA A 108 0.10 1.74 -6.83
N PHE A 109 0.68 2.14 -5.70
CA PHE A 109 0.30 3.37 -5.00
C PHE A 109 1.46 3.93 -4.18
N SER A 110 1.79 5.21 -4.37
CA SER A 110 2.82 5.93 -3.59
C SER A 110 4.15 5.17 -3.47
N GLY A 111 4.58 4.56 -4.57
CA GLY A 111 5.80 3.76 -4.63
C GLY A 111 5.73 2.37 -4.00
N TYR A 112 4.55 1.94 -3.53
CA TYR A 112 4.29 0.56 -3.13
C TYR A 112 3.71 -0.28 -4.27
N SER A 113 3.94 -1.59 -4.18
CA SER A 113 3.23 -2.64 -4.92
C SER A 113 2.51 -3.53 -3.92
N ILE A 114 1.18 -3.55 -3.97
CA ILE A 114 0.32 -4.23 -3.00
C ILE A 114 -0.41 -5.37 -3.71
N SER A 115 -0.13 -6.61 -3.29
CA SER A 115 -0.67 -7.84 -3.91
C SER A 115 -1.24 -8.79 -2.86
N TYR A 116 -1.93 -9.83 -3.30
CA TYR A 116 -2.30 -10.98 -2.48
C TYR A 116 -1.66 -12.24 -3.07
N ARG A 117 -0.82 -12.94 -2.30
CA ARG A 117 0.04 -14.02 -2.82
C ARG A 117 -0.03 -15.26 -1.94
N LEU A 118 0.16 -16.42 -2.54
CA LEU A 118 0.36 -17.66 -1.80
C LEU A 118 1.74 -17.63 -1.12
N GLY A 119 1.74 -17.79 0.21
CA GLY A 119 2.93 -17.96 1.01
C GLY A 119 3.53 -19.36 0.88
N THR A 120 4.72 -19.54 1.43
CA THR A 120 5.38 -20.86 1.53
C THR A 120 4.63 -21.82 2.42
N ASP A 121 3.76 -21.31 3.30
CA ASP A 121 2.84 -22.05 4.16
C ASP A 121 1.55 -22.47 3.44
N ALA A 122 1.49 -22.32 2.11
CA ALA A 122 0.31 -22.56 1.27
C ALA A 122 -0.94 -21.76 1.69
N LYS A 123 -0.77 -20.67 2.45
CA LYS A 123 -1.85 -19.74 2.80
C LYS A 123 -1.72 -18.46 2.00
N TRP A 124 -2.85 -17.81 1.75
CA TRP A 124 -2.83 -16.52 1.08
C TRP A 124 -2.48 -15.41 2.07
N HIS A 125 -1.54 -14.56 1.67
CA HIS A 125 -1.05 -13.45 2.46
C HIS A 125 -1.03 -12.17 1.64
N VAL A 126 -1.34 -11.06 2.31
CA VAL A 126 -1.14 -9.74 1.73
C VAL A 126 0.37 -9.46 1.64
N SER A 127 0.81 -9.07 0.46
CA SER A 127 2.20 -8.74 0.16
C SER A 127 2.31 -7.28 -0.25
N VAL A 128 2.68 -6.44 0.72
CA VAL A 128 3.07 -5.03 0.50
C VAL A 128 4.58 -4.97 0.26
N ARG A 129 4.99 -4.46 -0.90
CA ARG A 129 6.38 -4.33 -1.34
C ARG A 129 6.68 -2.90 -1.77
N ILE A 130 7.95 -2.54 -1.83
CA ILE A 130 8.40 -1.39 -2.62
C ILE A 130 8.18 -1.74 -4.11
N HIS A 131 7.61 -0.82 -4.88
CA HIS A 131 7.38 -1.01 -6.31
C HIS A 131 8.69 -1.28 -7.05
N ALA A 132 8.70 -2.15 -8.05
CA ALA A 132 9.93 -2.64 -8.67
C ALA A 132 10.83 -1.51 -9.23
N ASN A 133 10.23 -0.50 -9.85
CA ASN A 133 10.98 0.66 -10.35
C ASN A 133 11.58 1.48 -9.20
N GLU A 134 10.80 1.72 -8.14
CA GLU A 134 11.25 2.47 -6.96
C GLU A 134 12.37 1.73 -6.22
N GLU A 135 12.25 0.41 -6.06
CA GLU A 135 13.29 -0.42 -5.44
C GLU A 135 14.57 -0.37 -6.27
N ARG A 136 14.48 -0.44 -7.60
CA ARG A 136 15.64 -0.36 -8.50
C ARG A 136 16.33 0.98 -8.36
N TRP A 137 15.59 2.08 -8.41
CA TRP A 137 16.14 3.43 -8.25
C TRP A 137 16.78 3.62 -6.88
N LEU A 138 16.06 3.24 -5.81
CA LEU A 138 16.57 3.31 -4.44
C LEU A 138 17.86 2.50 -4.28
N LYS A 139 17.92 1.30 -4.88
CA LYS A 139 19.13 0.47 -4.83
C LYS A 139 20.32 1.15 -5.48
N VAL A 140 20.14 1.71 -6.68
CA VAL A 140 21.22 2.41 -7.39
C VAL A 140 21.69 3.62 -6.58
N PHE A 141 20.75 4.42 -6.10
CA PHE A 141 21.03 5.58 -5.26
C PHE A 141 21.82 5.19 -3.99
N MET A 142 21.34 4.23 -3.20
CA MET A 142 21.99 3.83 -1.95
C MET A 142 23.38 3.22 -2.16
N ILE A 143 23.63 2.57 -3.31
CA ILE A 143 24.97 2.07 -3.65
C ILE A 143 25.92 3.22 -3.94
N GLN A 144 25.48 4.22 -4.73
CA GLN A 144 26.30 5.37 -5.07
C GLN A 144 26.55 6.25 -3.84
N PHE A 145 25.49 6.61 -3.12
CA PHE A 145 25.54 7.38 -1.89
C PHE A 145 26.44 6.71 -0.85
N GLY A 146 26.28 5.40 -0.66
CA GLY A 146 27.10 4.65 0.29
C GLY A 146 28.61 4.66 -0.01
N ARG A 147 29.05 4.94 -1.23
CA ARG A 147 30.49 5.07 -1.56
C ARG A 147 31.08 6.44 -1.26
N LEU A 148 30.22 7.44 -1.04
CA LEU A 148 30.60 8.86 -0.91
C LEU A 148 30.32 9.41 0.50
N SER A 149 29.73 8.59 1.38
CA SER A 149 29.18 9.03 2.67
C SER A 149 29.73 8.23 3.85
N THR A 150 29.63 8.81 5.04
CA THR A 150 30.00 8.13 6.29
C THR A 150 29.00 7.02 6.64
N VAL A 151 29.29 6.24 7.68
CA VAL A 151 28.34 5.21 8.16
C VAL A 151 27.04 5.88 8.63
N GLU A 152 27.17 6.93 9.45
CA GLU A 152 26.09 7.64 10.11
C GLU A 152 25.14 8.31 9.10
N GLU A 153 25.69 8.85 8.01
CA GLU A 153 24.90 9.42 6.91
C GLU A 153 24.07 8.35 6.20
N VAL A 154 24.66 7.19 5.91
CA VAL A 154 23.93 6.07 5.27
C VAL A 154 22.88 5.49 6.21
N GLU A 155 23.17 5.38 7.51
CA GLU A 155 22.20 4.95 8.51
C GLU A 155 21.00 5.88 8.58
N ARG A 156 21.26 7.20 8.60
CA ARG A 156 20.22 8.23 8.61
C ARG A 156 19.34 8.14 7.37
N GLU A 157 19.95 7.95 6.20
CA GLU A 157 19.22 7.82 4.94
C GLU A 157 18.27 6.61 4.95
N PHE A 158 18.73 5.43 5.42
CA PHE A 158 17.85 4.27 5.60
C PHE A 158 16.73 4.52 6.61
N ALA A 159 17.02 5.20 7.71
CA ALA A 159 16.06 5.48 8.77
C ALA A 159 14.94 6.45 8.32
N GLN A 160 15.24 7.34 7.37
CA GLN A 160 14.30 8.36 6.88
C GLN A 160 13.44 7.88 5.71
N LEU A 161 13.65 6.67 5.18
CA LEU A 161 12.84 6.13 4.09
C LEU A 161 11.34 6.13 4.44
N ARG A 162 10.53 6.67 3.52
CA ARG A 162 9.07 6.81 3.65
C ARG A 162 8.30 5.48 3.73
N PHE A 163 8.97 4.36 3.52
CA PHE A 163 8.32 3.05 3.43
C PHE A 163 7.99 2.50 4.82
N GLU A 164 6.73 2.13 5.03
CA GLU A 164 6.31 1.42 6.23
C GLU A 164 6.82 -0.03 6.16
N PRO A 165 7.39 -0.55 7.27
CA PRO A 165 8.13 -1.80 7.29
C PRO A 165 7.21 -3.02 7.34
N TYR A 166 6.52 -3.28 6.23
CA TYR A 166 5.92 -4.59 5.99
C TYR A 166 7.02 -5.62 5.77
N ALA A 167 6.79 -6.88 6.15
CA ALA A 167 7.81 -7.93 6.05
C ALA A 167 8.48 -8.05 4.67
N PRO A 168 7.78 -7.92 3.52
CA PRO A 168 8.44 -7.88 2.21
C PRO A 168 9.26 -6.60 1.97
N VAL A 169 8.78 -5.43 2.39
CA VAL A 169 9.53 -4.15 2.31
C VAL A 169 10.85 -4.26 3.08
N VAL A 170 10.81 -4.74 4.33
CA VAL A 170 12.00 -4.91 5.17
C VAL A 170 13.01 -5.84 4.50
N ARG A 171 12.54 -6.94 3.89
CA ARG A 171 13.41 -7.85 3.12
C ARG A 171 14.06 -7.17 1.91
N GLN A 172 13.32 -6.33 1.18
CA GLN A 172 13.86 -5.54 0.05
C GLN A 172 14.94 -4.56 0.56
N LEU A 173 14.67 -3.86 1.66
CA LEU A 173 15.64 -2.92 2.27
C LEU A 173 16.92 -3.63 2.74
N TYR A 174 16.82 -4.81 3.37
CA TYR A 174 18.01 -5.61 3.69
C TYR A 174 18.78 -6.05 2.43
N GLY A 175 18.07 -6.34 1.34
CA GLY A 175 18.68 -6.60 0.04
C GLY A 175 19.50 -5.41 -0.48
N ILE A 176 18.95 -4.20 -0.35
CA ILE A 176 19.62 -2.95 -0.74
C ILE A 176 20.84 -2.70 0.17
N LEU A 177 20.68 -2.78 1.49
CA LEU A 177 21.78 -2.59 2.45
C LEU A 177 22.94 -3.54 2.19
N ARG A 178 22.68 -4.82 1.90
CA ARG A 178 23.74 -5.77 1.52
C ARG A 178 24.49 -5.33 0.26
N ALA A 179 23.78 -4.81 -0.73
CA ALA A 179 24.42 -4.31 -1.95
C ALA A 179 25.25 -3.03 -1.68
N THR A 180 24.74 -2.12 -0.85
CA THR A 180 25.46 -0.94 -0.38
C THR A 180 26.73 -1.33 0.38
N ASN A 181 26.65 -2.24 1.35
CA ASN A 181 27.81 -2.71 2.12
C ASN A 181 28.84 -3.43 1.23
N LYS A 182 28.40 -4.15 0.19
CA LYS A 182 29.32 -4.72 -0.81
C LYS A 182 30.09 -3.62 -1.54
N ALA A 183 29.42 -2.56 -1.97
CA ALA A 183 30.07 -1.43 -2.64
C ALA A 183 31.01 -0.66 -1.71
N ARG A 184 30.62 -0.47 -0.44
CA ARG A 184 31.46 0.14 0.60
C ARG A 184 32.74 -0.65 0.84
N LYS A 185 32.62 -1.97 0.96
CA LYS A 185 33.77 -2.87 1.13
C LYS A 185 34.77 -2.75 -0.02
N VAL A 186 34.30 -2.67 -1.27
CA VAL A 186 35.16 -2.48 -2.45
C VAL A 186 35.88 -1.13 -2.42
N ALA A 187 35.26 -0.10 -1.84
CA ALA A 187 35.85 1.22 -1.66
C ALA A 187 36.73 1.35 -0.40
N GLY A 188 36.97 0.26 0.35
CA GLY A 188 37.73 0.31 1.61
C GLY A 188 37.00 1.00 2.76
N LEU A 189 35.68 1.20 2.65
CA LEU A 189 34.86 1.84 3.67
C LEU A 189 34.26 0.82 4.66
N PRO A 190 34.06 1.20 5.94
CA PRO A 190 33.43 0.34 6.93
C PRO A 190 31.96 0.04 6.56
N PRO A 191 31.46 -1.17 6.86
CA PRO A 191 30.07 -1.54 6.60
C PRO A 191 29.11 -0.81 7.55
N VAL A 192 27.85 -0.69 7.13
CA VAL A 192 26.74 -0.14 7.91
C VAL A 192 25.98 -1.27 8.60
N ASP A 193 25.61 -1.11 9.87
CA ASP A 193 24.87 -2.11 10.64
C ASP A 193 23.43 -2.27 10.10
N TRP A 194 22.92 -3.50 10.13
CA TRP A 194 21.55 -3.84 9.75
C TRP A 194 20.48 -3.15 10.61
N LYS A 195 20.85 -2.71 11.81
CA LYS A 195 19.97 -1.97 12.73
C LYS A 195 19.46 -0.63 12.17
N CYS A 196 20.08 -0.09 11.11
CA CYS A 196 19.59 1.13 10.46
C CYS A 196 18.21 0.96 9.79
N ILE A 197 17.80 -0.28 9.51
CA ILE A 197 16.51 -0.57 8.89
C ILE A 197 15.43 -0.66 9.96
N ARG A 198 14.44 0.23 9.88
CA ARG A 198 13.23 0.19 10.70
C ARG A 198 12.47 -1.12 10.42
N THR A 199 12.16 -1.87 11.47
CA THR A 199 11.42 -3.16 11.37
C THR A 199 10.00 -3.11 11.92
N ARG A 200 9.64 -2.04 12.64
CA ARG A 200 8.33 -1.89 13.28
C ARG A 200 7.48 -0.83 12.59
N ARG A 201 6.29 -1.23 12.16
CA ARG A 201 5.31 -0.35 11.51
C ARG A 201 4.69 0.60 12.52
N ARG A 202 4.43 1.84 12.10
CA ARG A 202 3.57 2.75 12.85
C ARG A 202 2.11 2.35 12.62
N VAL A 203 1.41 1.91 13.65
CA VAL A 203 -0.04 1.66 13.54
C VAL A 203 -0.73 3.01 13.55
N VAL A 204 -1.37 3.36 12.44
CA VAL A 204 -2.06 4.64 12.28
C VAL A 204 -3.56 4.44 12.30
N ARG A 205 -4.31 5.50 12.60
CA ARG A 205 -5.76 5.53 12.45
C ARG A 205 -6.05 6.06 11.03
N PRO A 206 -6.44 5.20 10.06
CA PRO A 206 -6.31 5.50 8.63
C PRO A 206 -7.03 6.76 8.14
N PHE A 207 -8.12 7.14 8.81
CA PHE A 207 -8.97 8.25 8.39
C PHE A 207 -9.03 9.38 9.43
N GLU A 208 -8.14 9.38 10.44
CA GLU A 208 -8.00 10.52 11.36
C GLU A 208 -6.92 11.46 10.83
N PRO A 209 -7.04 12.79 11.07
CA PRO A 209 -5.98 13.72 10.71
C PRO A 209 -4.62 13.22 11.24
N VAL A 210 -3.57 13.38 10.43
CA VAL A 210 -2.22 13.13 10.91
C VAL A 210 -1.88 14.32 11.81
N ASP A 211 -1.64 14.08 13.10
CA ASP A 211 -1.15 15.12 13.99
C ASP A 211 0.24 15.55 13.52
N PHE A 212 0.32 16.64 12.75
CA PHE A 212 1.60 17.26 12.38
C PHE A 212 2.26 17.98 13.57
N CYS A 213 1.54 18.15 14.68
CA CYS A 213 2.06 18.73 15.93
C CYS A 213 2.59 17.64 16.87
N ARG A 214 3.78 17.08 16.58
CA ARG A 214 4.70 16.47 17.57
C ARG A 214 6.03 16.14 16.90
N ALA A 215 6.74 17.21 16.51
CA ALA A 215 8.18 17.21 16.35
C ALA A 215 8.65 18.60 16.82
N ALA A 216 8.76 18.72 18.15
CA ALA A 216 9.62 19.72 18.78
C ALA A 216 10.98 19.07 19.01
#